data_AF-J3KYP6-F1
#
_entry.id   AF-J3KYP6-F1
#
_cell.length_a   1.000
_cell.length_b   1.000
_cell.length_c   1.000
_cell.angle_alpha   90.00
_cell.angle_beta   90.00
_cell.angle_gamma   90.00
#
_symmetry.space_group_name_H-M   'P 1'
#
loop_
_entity.id
_entity.type
_entity.pdbx_description
1 polymer ?
#
loop_
_entity_poly.entity_id
_entity_poly.type
_entity_poly.pdbx_seq_one_letter_code
_entity_poly.pdbx_strand_id
1 'polypeptide(L)'
;MYYWYRRMQARPGGAEMGGFTRVLHSGKPDGLMDEIPTFVVDPLPAGKDHGYVVLNRPWAFVQWLQKAKIEEEYILMAEPDHIFVKPLPNFARDDPAAFPFFYITPSEHENILRKYYPKERDPVTNIDPIGNSPVIIKKTLLEKIAPTWMNVSLQMKEDQETDKTFGWVLEMYAYAVASALHGVQHILRKDFMIQPPFDTKLENTFIIHFTYGCDYTLKGVLTYGKIGEWRFDKRSYQDRPPPRNLTLPPPGVPESVVTLVKMVNEASANLPGWDDGR
;
A
#
# COMPACT_ATOMS: atom_id res chain seq x y z
N MET A 1 1.14 8.99 -6.51
CA MET A 1 1.19 7.72 -7.27
C MET A 1 0.92 7.87 -8.78
N TYR A 2 -0.30 8.21 -9.22
CA TYR A 2 -0.75 8.06 -10.62
C TYR A 2 0.16 8.71 -11.66
N TYR A 3 0.59 9.97 -11.43
CA TYR A 3 1.55 10.68 -12.27
C TYR A 3 2.82 9.85 -12.56
N TRP A 4 3.42 9.27 -11.52
CA TRP A 4 4.64 8.48 -11.65
C TRP A 4 4.40 7.12 -12.29
N TYR A 5 3.25 6.50 -12.03
CA TYR A 5 2.84 5.28 -12.73
C TYR A 5 2.83 5.49 -14.24
N ARG A 6 2.16 6.55 -14.72
CA ARG A 6 2.07 6.88 -16.15
C ARG A 6 3.44 7.16 -16.77
N ARG A 7 4.33 7.84 -16.06
CA ARG A 7 5.70 8.09 -16.54
C ARG A 7 6.55 6.84 -16.62
N MET A 8 6.39 5.90 -15.68
CA MET A 8 7.11 4.62 -15.74
C MET A 8 6.54 3.70 -16.81
N GLN A 9 5.23 3.70 -17.01
CA GLN A 9 4.56 2.98 -18.10
C GLN A 9 5.07 3.44 -19.48
N ALA A 10 5.33 4.74 -19.67
CA ALA A 10 5.81 5.29 -20.94
C ALA A 10 7.31 5.07 -21.22
N ARG A 11 8.08 4.53 -20.26
CA ARG A 11 9.53 4.30 -20.41
C ARG A 11 9.83 2.91 -20.99
N PRO A 12 11.03 2.70 -21.58
CA PRO A 12 11.51 1.36 -21.90
C PRO A 12 11.46 0.46 -20.67
N GLY A 13 10.84 -0.73 -20.80
CA GLY A 13 10.57 -1.64 -19.69
C GLY A 13 9.20 -1.45 -19.00
N GLY A 14 8.43 -0.43 -19.38
CA GLY A 14 7.07 -0.17 -18.84
C GLY A 14 5.95 -0.95 -19.51
N ALA A 15 6.25 -1.82 -20.48
CA ALA A 15 5.26 -2.52 -21.29
C ALA A 15 4.33 -3.45 -20.49
N GLU A 16 4.80 -3.96 -19.35
CA GLU A 16 3.99 -4.81 -18.44
C GLU A 16 3.14 -4.00 -17.45
N MET A 17 3.32 -2.67 -17.39
CA MET A 17 2.47 -1.79 -16.59
C MET A 17 1.16 -1.53 -17.36
N GLY A 18 0.09 -2.22 -16.97
CA GLY A 18 -1.23 -2.16 -17.63
C GLY A 18 -2.11 -0.95 -17.26
N GLY A 19 -3.41 -1.18 -17.14
CA GLY A 19 -4.37 -0.19 -16.67
C GLY A 19 -4.11 0.27 -15.24
N PHE A 20 -4.60 1.46 -14.91
CA PHE A 20 -4.59 2.01 -13.56
C PHE A 20 -6.02 2.28 -13.13
N THR A 21 -6.43 1.82 -11.94
CA THR A 21 -7.73 2.15 -11.35
C THR A 21 -7.54 2.56 -9.90
N ARG A 22 -8.05 3.73 -9.53
CA ARG A 22 -8.27 4.12 -8.14
C ARG A 22 -9.61 3.54 -7.69
N VAL A 23 -9.60 2.65 -6.71
CA VAL A 23 -10.84 2.13 -6.11
C VAL A 23 -11.25 3.07 -4.97
N LEU A 24 -12.27 3.91 -5.23
CA LEU A 24 -12.73 4.93 -4.28
C LEU A 24 -13.92 4.40 -3.48
N HIS A 25 -13.68 4.10 -2.20
CA HIS A 25 -14.67 3.48 -1.30
C HIS A 25 -15.47 4.48 -0.45
N SER A 26 -15.68 5.69 -0.97
CA SER A 26 -16.48 6.74 -0.31
C SER A 26 -17.98 6.63 -0.62
N GLY A 27 -18.38 5.78 -1.57
CA GLY A 27 -19.74 5.71 -2.11
C GLY A 27 -20.12 6.88 -3.01
N LYS A 28 -19.22 7.84 -3.25
CA LYS A 28 -19.50 9.02 -4.08
C LYS A 28 -18.27 9.50 -4.87
N PRO A 29 -18.47 10.04 -6.08
CA PRO A 29 -17.40 10.69 -6.84
C PRO A 29 -16.73 11.84 -6.04
N ASP A 30 -15.46 12.11 -6.32
CA ASP A 30 -14.69 13.24 -5.75
C ASP A 30 -14.06 14.13 -6.85
N GLY A 31 -13.21 15.09 -6.46
CA GLY A 31 -12.60 16.05 -7.38
C GLY A 31 -11.56 15.46 -8.35
N LEU A 32 -11.14 14.21 -8.16
CA LEU A 32 -10.08 13.56 -8.95
C LEU A 32 -10.63 12.60 -10.02
N MET A 33 -11.94 12.54 -10.19
CA MET A 33 -12.61 11.64 -11.14
C MET A 33 -12.20 11.90 -12.60
N ASP A 34 -11.93 13.16 -12.94
CA ASP A 34 -11.51 13.57 -14.29
C ASP A 34 -10.00 13.38 -14.52
N GLU A 35 -9.22 13.13 -13.47
CA GLU A 35 -7.76 12.99 -13.55
C GLU A 35 -7.31 11.53 -13.44
N ILE A 36 -7.86 10.80 -12.49
CA ILE A 36 -7.45 9.43 -12.17
C ILE A 36 -8.59 8.50 -12.55
N PRO A 37 -8.36 7.49 -13.41
CA PRO A 37 -9.39 6.49 -13.70
C PRO A 37 -9.85 5.86 -12.39
N THR A 38 -11.12 6.04 -12.05
CA THR A 38 -11.65 5.75 -10.71
C THR A 38 -12.87 4.85 -10.84
N PHE A 39 -12.93 3.84 -9.98
CA PHE A 39 -14.11 3.01 -9.78
C PHE A 39 -14.67 3.28 -8.38
N VAL A 40 -15.88 3.84 -8.31
CA VAL A 40 -16.54 4.19 -7.05
C VAL A 40 -17.28 2.96 -6.52
N VAL A 41 -17.05 2.66 -5.24
CA VAL A 41 -17.70 1.58 -4.51
C VAL A 41 -18.23 2.09 -3.18
N ASP A 42 -19.23 1.40 -2.64
CA ASP A 42 -19.83 1.78 -1.37
C ASP A 42 -18.87 1.48 -0.20
N PRO A 43 -18.83 2.30 0.86
CA PRO A 43 -18.17 1.93 2.10
C PRO A 43 -18.88 0.72 2.74
N LEU A 44 -18.27 0.17 3.78
CA LEU A 44 -18.96 -0.73 4.69
C LEU A 44 -20.18 -0.02 5.31
N PRO A 45 -21.24 -0.77 5.69
CA PRO A 45 -22.36 -0.21 6.42
C PRO A 45 -21.90 0.56 7.66
N ALA A 46 -22.60 1.65 8.00
CA ALA A 46 -22.23 2.51 9.11
C ALA A 46 -21.99 1.72 10.41
N GLY A 47 -20.86 2.00 11.07
CA GLY A 47 -20.46 1.36 12.32
C GLY A 47 -19.75 0.00 12.17
N LYS A 48 -19.75 -0.62 10.98
CA LYS A 48 -19.07 -1.91 10.76
C LYS A 48 -17.55 -1.83 10.71
N ASP A 49 -17.00 -0.66 10.42
CA ASP A 49 -15.56 -0.45 10.45
C ASP A 49 -15.02 -0.15 11.86
N HIS A 50 -15.88 0.08 12.85
CA HIS A 50 -15.50 0.45 14.21
C HIS A 50 -14.51 1.64 14.26
N GLY A 51 -14.62 2.59 13.31
CA GLY A 51 -13.71 3.73 13.16
C GLY A 51 -12.34 3.39 12.55
N TYR A 52 -12.10 2.13 12.20
CA TYR A 52 -10.90 1.68 11.47
C TYR A 52 -11.19 1.64 9.97
N VAL A 53 -11.06 2.82 9.34
CA VAL A 53 -11.41 3.06 7.92
C VAL A 53 -10.76 2.09 6.92
N VAL A 54 -9.63 1.48 7.29
CA VAL A 54 -8.89 0.51 6.47
C VAL A 54 -9.74 -0.73 6.15
N LEU A 55 -10.74 -1.08 6.97
CA LEU A 55 -11.66 -2.20 6.69
C LEU A 55 -12.51 -2.01 5.44
N ASN A 56 -12.66 -0.76 4.96
CA ASN A 56 -13.33 -0.51 3.69
C ASN A 56 -12.54 -1.06 2.50
N ARG A 57 -11.22 -1.27 2.62
CA ARG A 57 -10.37 -1.73 1.51
C ARG A 57 -10.71 -3.16 1.05
N PRO A 58 -10.75 -4.20 1.90
CA PRO A 58 -11.19 -5.53 1.47
C PRO A 58 -12.57 -5.51 0.79
N TRP A 59 -13.51 -4.74 1.36
CA TRP A 59 -14.85 -4.61 0.79
C TRP A 59 -14.86 -3.91 -0.57
N ALA A 60 -14.01 -2.89 -0.74
CA ALA A 60 -13.82 -2.20 -1.98
C ALA A 60 -13.33 -3.14 -3.10
N PHE A 61 -12.37 -4.01 -2.78
CA PHE A 61 -11.88 -5.02 -3.72
C PHE A 61 -12.96 -6.04 -4.09
N VAL A 62 -13.75 -6.53 -3.13
CA VAL A 62 -14.88 -7.44 -3.42
C VAL A 62 -15.84 -6.80 -4.44
N GLN A 63 -16.27 -5.57 -4.19
CA GLN A 63 -17.19 -4.87 -5.10
C GLN A 63 -16.56 -4.58 -6.47
N TRP A 64 -15.31 -4.12 -6.49
CA TRP A 64 -14.60 -3.79 -7.72
C TRP A 64 -14.42 -5.03 -8.60
N LEU A 65 -13.96 -6.15 -8.04
CA LEU A 65 -13.78 -7.41 -8.79
C LEU A 65 -15.10 -7.97 -9.33
N GLN A 66 -16.21 -7.78 -8.61
CA GLN A 66 -17.53 -8.25 -9.05
C GLN A 66 -18.15 -7.39 -10.17
N LYS A 67 -17.87 -6.09 -10.18
CA LYS A 67 -18.61 -5.10 -10.99
C LYS A 67 -17.79 -4.50 -12.13
N ALA A 68 -16.47 -4.43 -12.00
CA ALA A 68 -15.62 -3.80 -13.00
C ALA A 68 -15.20 -4.77 -14.11
N LYS A 69 -15.07 -4.25 -15.33
CA LYS A 69 -14.40 -4.97 -16.41
C LYS A 69 -12.89 -4.77 -16.27
N ILE A 70 -12.17 -5.84 -15.91
CA ILE A 70 -10.71 -5.84 -15.76
C ILE A 70 -10.12 -6.69 -16.88
N GLU A 71 -9.35 -6.07 -17.78
CA GLU A 71 -8.77 -6.71 -18.96
C GLU A 71 -7.48 -7.47 -18.61
N GLU A 72 -6.75 -6.97 -17.61
CA GLU A 72 -5.49 -7.55 -17.16
C GLU A 72 -5.69 -8.90 -16.44
N GLU A 73 -4.76 -9.83 -16.68
CA GLU A 73 -4.70 -11.11 -15.98
C GLU A 73 -4.13 -10.96 -14.55
N TYR A 74 -3.25 -9.97 -14.35
CA TYR A 74 -2.58 -9.71 -13.07
C TYR A 74 -2.93 -8.32 -12.55
N ILE A 75 -3.06 -8.21 -11.24
CA ILE A 75 -3.38 -6.98 -10.53
C ILE A 75 -2.23 -6.65 -9.59
N LEU A 76 -1.70 -5.43 -9.71
CA LEU A 76 -0.86 -4.81 -8.69
C LEU A 76 -1.76 -4.07 -7.70
N MET A 77 -1.84 -4.56 -6.46
CA MET A 77 -2.38 -3.80 -5.34
C MET A 77 -1.28 -2.87 -4.80
N ALA A 78 -1.58 -1.57 -4.71
CA ALA A 78 -0.62 -0.54 -4.32
C ALA A 78 -1.29 0.54 -3.43
N GLU A 79 -0.52 1.24 -2.59
CA GLU A 79 -1.02 2.30 -1.69
C GLU A 79 -0.79 3.71 -2.27
N PRO A 80 -1.70 4.69 -2.08
CA PRO A 80 -1.58 6.04 -2.63
C PRO A 80 -0.24 6.76 -2.37
N ASP A 81 0.45 6.37 -1.30
CA ASP A 81 1.78 6.84 -0.90
C ASP A 81 2.95 6.02 -1.47
N HIS A 82 2.71 5.29 -2.55
CA HIS A 82 3.77 4.73 -3.40
C HIS A 82 4.16 5.71 -4.52
N ILE A 83 5.47 5.78 -4.77
CA ILE A 83 6.08 6.47 -5.91
C ILE A 83 6.91 5.46 -6.70
N PHE A 84 6.59 5.27 -7.98
CA PHE A 84 7.35 4.40 -8.87
C PHE A 84 8.61 5.12 -9.37
N VAL A 85 9.78 4.60 -9.02
CA VAL A 85 11.08 5.18 -9.40
C VAL A 85 11.61 4.63 -10.73
N LYS A 86 11.12 3.47 -11.16
CA LYS A 86 11.44 2.83 -12.43
C LYS A 86 10.28 1.94 -12.91
N PRO A 87 10.28 1.52 -14.19
CA PRO A 87 9.29 0.57 -14.70
C PRO A 87 9.26 -0.72 -13.90
N LEU A 88 8.06 -1.16 -13.52
CA LEU A 88 7.83 -2.35 -12.72
C LEU A 88 7.39 -3.51 -13.62
N PRO A 89 8.19 -4.57 -13.77
CA PRO A 89 7.77 -5.78 -14.49
C PRO A 89 6.81 -6.61 -13.62
N ASN A 90 6.11 -7.56 -14.24
CA ASN A 90 5.30 -8.52 -13.49
C ASN A 90 6.21 -9.51 -12.75
N PHE A 91 6.21 -9.43 -11.42
CA PHE A 91 6.94 -10.38 -10.58
C PHE A 91 6.16 -11.65 -10.27
N ALA A 92 4.83 -11.61 -10.44
CA ALA A 92 4.01 -12.79 -10.24
C ALA A 92 4.20 -13.75 -11.42
N ARG A 93 4.15 -15.04 -11.11
CA ARG A 93 3.97 -16.11 -12.09
C ARG A 93 2.70 -16.86 -11.74
N ASP A 94 2.76 -18.16 -11.57
CA ASP A 94 1.66 -18.90 -10.95
C ASP A 94 1.45 -18.48 -9.49
N ASP A 95 2.56 -18.19 -8.79
CA ASP A 95 2.56 -17.63 -7.45
C ASP A 95 2.55 -16.08 -7.49
N PRO A 96 1.74 -15.42 -6.66
CA PRO A 96 1.80 -13.98 -6.44
C PRO A 96 3.17 -13.51 -5.92
N ALA A 97 3.48 -12.23 -6.07
CA ALA A 97 4.70 -11.62 -5.53
C ALA A 97 4.35 -10.49 -4.56
N ALA A 98 5.01 -10.45 -3.39
CA ALA A 98 4.68 -9.52 -2.33
C ALA A 98 5.94 -8.99 -1.62
N PHE A 99 5.82 -7.81 -1.01
CA PHE A 99 6.85 -7.29 -0.11
C PHE A 99 6.71 -7.92 1.30
N PRO A 100 7.78 -8.50 1.87
CA PRO A 100 7.75 -9.00 3.23
C PRO A 100 7.88 -7.87 4.25
N PHE A 101 6.93 -7.77 5.17
CA PHE A 101 6.94 -6.80 6.25
C PHE A 101 7.54 -7.41 7.52
N PHE A 102 8.61 -6.81 8.02
CA PHE A 102 9.32 -7.31 9.20
C PHE A 102 8.47 -7.36 10.48
N TYR A 103 7.39 -6.59 10.54
CA TYR A 103 6.47 -6.51 11.68
C TYR A 103 5.23 -7.43 11.53
N ILE A 104 5.14 -8.20 10.44
CA ILE A 104 4.15 -9.26 10.30
C ILE A 104 4.87 -10.57 10.64
N THR A 105 4.64 -11.07 11.85
CA THR A 105 5.35 -12.21 12.45
C THR A 105 4.37 -13.32 12.87
N PRO A 106 3.80 -14.09 11.92
CA PRO A 106 2.77 -15.09 12.24
C PRO A 106 3.17 -16.11 13.31
N SER A 107 4.43 -16.55 13.32
CA SER A 107 4.95 -17.49 14.32
C SER A 107 4.92 -16.95 15.75
N GLU A 108 5.02 -15.63 15.94
CA GLU A 108 4.98 -15.00 17.28
C GLU A 108 3.54 -14.85 17.79
N HIS A 109 2.55 -14.98 16.91
CA HIS A 109 1.14 -14.76 17.20
C HIS A 109 0.27 -16.01 16.96
N GLU A 110 0.86 -17.21 17.04
CA GLU A 110 0.16 -18.47 16.74
C GLU A 110 -1.17 -18.59 17.49
N ASN A 111 -1.18 -18.34 18.80
CA ASN A 111 -2.39 -18.47 19.63
C ASN A 111 -3.56 -17.61 19.13
N ILE A 112 -3.28 -16.39 18.65
CA ILE A 112 -4.29 -15.49 18.08
C ILE A 112 -4.69 -15.97 16.69
N LEU A 113 -3.72 -16.29 15.84
CA LEU A 113 -3.96 -16.68 14.45
C LEU A 113 -4.74 -17.99 14.32
N ARG A 114 -4.63 -18.93 15.28
CA ARG A 114 -5.40 -20.17 15.27
C ARG A 114 -6.92 -19.98 15.36
N LYS A 115 -7.39 -18.80 15.80
CA LYS A 115 -8.83 -18.45 15.72
C LYS A 115 -9.33 -18.33 14.27
N TYR A 116 -8.44 -17.99 13.34
CA TYR A 116 -8.76 -17.69 11.93
C TYR A 116 -8.08 -18.67 10.94
N TYR A 117 -7.05 -19.37 11.39
CA TYR A 117 -6.33 -20.41 10.66
C TYR A 117 -6.23 -21.68 11.51
N PRO A 118 -7.30 -22.51 11.54
CA PRO A 118 -7.43 -23.63 12.48
C PRO A 118 -6.31 -24.67 12.38
N LYS A 119 -6.09 -25.46 13.44
CA LYS A 119 -4.99 -26.43 13.51
C LYS A 119 -5.12 -27.60 12.52
N GLU A 120 -6.33 -27.84 12.02
CA GLU A 120 -6.60 -28.82 10.96
C GLU A 120 -6.09 -28.36 9.59
N ARG A 121 -5.69 -27.08 9.47
CA ARG A 121 -4.92 -26.55 8.34
C ARG A 121 -3.42 -26.81 8.57
N ASP A 122 -2.59 -26.10 7.82
CA ASP A 122 -1.15 -26.23 7.91
C ASP A 122 -0.56 -25.43 9.11
N PRO A 123 0.76 -25.46 9.32
CA PRO A 123 1.42 -24.62 10.31
C PRO A 123 1.18 -23.12 10.06
N VAL A 124 1.15 -22.30 11.12
CA VAL A 124 1.02 -20.83 10.98
C VAL A 124 2.17 -20.19 10.20
N THR A 125 3.29 -20.89 10.03
CA THR A 125 4.40 -20.47 9.17
C THR A 125 4.04 -20.45 7.68
N ASN A 126 2.91 -21.04 7.28
CA ASN A 126 2.36 -20.91 5.92
C ASN A 126 1.61 -19.59 5.71
N ILE A 127 1.39 -18.81 6.78
CA ILE A 127 0.93 -17.43 6.64
C ILE A 127 2.18 -16.61 6.30
N ASP A 128 2.23 -16.07 5.07
CA ASP A 128 3.35 -15.24 4.63
C ASP A 128 3.44 -13.95 5.49
N PRO A 129 4.66 -13.44 5.77
CA PRO A 129 4.87 -12.21 6.53
C PRO A 129 4.62 -10.97 5.66
N ILE A 130 3.41 -10.85 5.11
CA ILE A 130 3.04 -9.88 4.06
C ILE A 130 1.76 -9.12 4.44
N GLY A 131 1.47 -8.06 3.69
CA GLY A 131 0.15 -7.44 3.64
C GLY A 131 -0.35 -7.42 2.20
N ASN A 132 -1.47 -6.76 1.95
CA ASN A 132 -2.08 -6.68 0.62
C ASN A 132 -1.31 -5.78 -0.37
N SER A 133 -0.32 -5.00 0.07
CA SER A 133 0.35 -4.00 -0.77
C SER A 133 1.81 -3.77 -0.37
N PRO A 134 2.76 -3.69 -1.34
CA PRO A 134 2.58 -4.02 -2.75
C PRO A 134 2.48 -5.54 -2.95
N VAL A 135 1.48 -5.96 -3.72
CA VAL A 135 1.30 -7.35 -4.15
C VAL A 135 0.92 -7.38 -5.62
N ILE A 136 1.58 -8.22 -6.42
CA ILE A 136 1.10 -8.59 -7.76
C ILE A 136 0.51 -10.00 -7.67
N ILE A 137 -0.74 -10.15 -8.10
CA ILE A 137 -1.52 -11.39 -7.98
C ILE A 137 -2.37 -11.61 -9.23
N LYS A 138 -2.53 -12.87 -9.66
CA LYS A 138 -3.51 -13.20 -10.71
C LYS A 138 -4.91 -12.78 -10.26
N LYS A 139 -5.67 -12.15 -11.16
CA LYS A 139 -7.04 -11.70 -10.90
C LYS A 139 -7.92 -12.81 -10.33
N THR A 140 -7.84 -14.01 -10.90
CA THR A 140 -8.63 -15.18 -10.45
C THR A 140 -8.28 -15.63 -9.03
N LEU A 141 -7.03 -15.50 -8.61
CA LEU A 141 -6.64 -15.75 -7.21
C LEU A 141 -7.16 -14.63 -6.30
N LEU A 142 -7.07 -13.38 -6.74
CA LEU A 142 -7.59 -12.25 -5.97
C LEU A 142 -9.12 -12.35 -5.77
N GLU A 143 -9.87 -12.72 -6.82
CA GLU A 143 -11.31 -13.00 -6.75
C GLU A 143 -11.65 -14.09 -5.73
N LYS A 144 -10.81 -15.13 -5.64
CA LYS A 144 -10.97 -16.22 -4.67
C LYS A 144 -10.72 -15.76 -3.23
N ILE A 145 -9.67 -14.97 -2.98
CA ILE A 145 -9.27 -14.59 -1.61
C ILE A 145 -10.03 -13.37 -1.09
N ALA A 146 -10.47 -12.44 -1.94
CA ALA A 146 -11.03 -11.15 -1.50
C ALA A 146 -12.26 -11.28 -0.57
N PRO A 147 -13.23 -12.18 -0.81
CA PRO A 147 -14.33 -12.38 0.13
C PRO A 147 -13.88 -12.91 1.50
N THR A 148 -12.90 -13.81 1.52
CA THR A 148 -12.32 -14.34 2.77
C THR A 148 -11.51 -13.28 3.49
N TRP A 149 -10.72 -12.48 2.78
CA TRP A 149 -9.97 -11.35 3.31
C TRP A 149 -10.92 -10.35 3.99
N MET A 150 -12.03 -9.99 3.35
CA MET A 150 -13.06 -9.14 3.97
C MET A 150 -13.62 -9.75 5.25
N ASN A 151 -14.07 -11.01 5.20
CA ASN A 151 -14.70 -11.67 6.34
C ASN A 151 -13.74 -11.82 7.53
N VAL A 152 -12.51 -12.26 7.28
CA VAL A 152 -11.47 -12.39 8.31
C VAL A 152 -11.14 -11.02 8.90
N SER A 153 -11.05 -9.96 8.08
CA SER A 153 -10.80 -8.60 8.58
C SER A 153 -11.89 -8.14 9.55
N LEU A 154 -13.16 -8.39 9.23
CA LEU A 154 -14.29 -8.06 10.11
C LEU A 154 -14.26 -8.89 11.40
N GLN A 155 -14.04 -10.21 11.31
CA GLN A 155 -13.95 -11.08 12.48
C GLN A 155 -12.78 -10.72 13.40
N MET A 156 -11.62 -10.37 12.84
CA MET A 156 -10.48 -9.89 13.60
C MET A 156 -10.78 -8.56 14.29
N LYS A 157 -11.55 -7.67 13.64
CA LYS A 157 -11.94 -6.40 14.25
C LYS A 157 -12.94 -6.56 15.40
N GLU A 158 -13.86 -7.51 15.26
CA GLU A 158 -14.87 -7.81 16.29
C GLU A 158 -14.27 -8.52 17.52
N ASP A 159 -13.16 -9.24 17.38
CA ASP A 159 -12.43 -9.88 18.48
C ASP A 159 -11.49 -8.88 19.17
N GLN A 160 -11.84 -8.48 20.41
CA GLN A 160 -11.10 -7.45 21.16
C GLN A 160 -9.62 -7.78 21.40
N GLU A 161 -9.29 -9.06 21.60
CA GLU A 161 -7.91 -9.49 21.85
C GLU A 161 -7.08 -9.37 20.57
N THR A 162 -7.64 -9.79 19.45
CA THR A 162 -7.03 -9.73 18.12
C THR A 162 -6.89 -8.28 17.66
N ASP A 163 -7.93 -7.46 17.80
CA ASP A 163 -7.88 -6.03 17.48
C ASP A 163 -6.81 -5.31 18.30
N LYS A 164 -6.73 -5.59 19.60
CA LYS A 164 -5.69 -5.03 20.45
C LYS A 164 -4.29 -5.49 20.05
N THR A 165 -4.15 -6.74 19.61
CA THR A 165 -2.85 -7.34 19.27
C THR A 165 -2.32 -6.82 17.94
N PHE A 166 -3.14 -6.82 16.88
CA PHE A 166 -2.70 -6.43 15.55
C PHE A 166 -2.94 -4.95 15.24
N GLY A 167 -3.93 -4.31 15.86
CA GLY A 167 -4.21 -2.88 15.73
C GLY A 167 -4.22 -2.40 14.28
N TRP A 168 -3.30 -1.50 13.94
CA TRP A 168 -3.26 -0.86 12.62
C TRP A 168 -2.85 -1.79 11.47
N VAL A 169 -2.22 -2.95 11.76
CA VAL A 169 -1.84 -3.96 10.75
C VAL A 169 -2.83 -5.13 10.65
N LEU A 170 -3.96 -5.06 11.36
CA LEU A 170 -4.96 -6.13 11.41
C LEU A 170 -5.42 -6.58 10.02
N GLU A 171 -5.72 -5.63 9.15
CA GLU A 171 -6.17 -5.94 7.79
C GLU A 171 -5.07 -6.66 6.99
N MET A 172 -3.79 -6.29 7.18
CA MET A 172 -2.66 -6.97 6.54
C MET A 172 -2.56 -8.45 6.98
N TYR A 173 -2.72 -8.71 8.28
CA TYR A 173 -2.80 -10.08 8.80
C TYR A 173 -4.00 -10.83 8.22
N ALA A 174 -5.16 -10.18 8.09
CA ALA A 174 -6.34 -10.79 7.49
C ALA A 174 -6.11 -11.16 6.01
N TYR A 175 -5.40 -10.33 5.24
CA TYR A 175 -5.00 -10.65 3.86
C TYR A 175 -4.08 -11.88 3.82
N ALA A 176 -3.05 -11.92 4.67
CA ALA A 176 -2.12 -13.04 4.74
C ALA A 176 -2.81 -14.34 5.16
N VAL A 177 -3.69 -14.29 6.16
CA VAL A 177 -4.51 -15.43 6.60
C VAL A 177 -5.45 -15.89 5.49
N ALA A 178 -6.14 -14.98 4.80
CA ALA A 178 -7.01 -15.33 3.69
C ALA A 178 -6.24 -16.03 2.55
N SER A 179 -5.04 -15.54 2.23
CA SER A 179 -4.16 -16.17 1.25
C SER A 179 -3.79 -17.61 1.67
N ALA A 180 -3.36 -17.79 2.92
CA ALA A 180 -3.01 -19.11 3.45
C ALA A 180 -4.21 -20.08 3.50
N LEU A 181 -5.41 -19.60 3.87
CA LEU A 181 -6.65 -20.41 3.86
C LEU A 181 -6.99 -20.98 2.48
N HIS A 182 -6.56 -20.29 1.42
CA HIS A 182 -6.78 -20.66 0.03
C HIS A 182 -5.58 -21.34 -0.64
N GLY A 183 -4.51 -21.62 0.12
CA GLY A 183 -3.29 -22.27 -0.37
C GLY A 183 -2.43 -21.37 -1.25
N VAL A 184 -2.56 -20.05 -1.12
CA VAL A 184 -1.78 -19.08 -1.90
C VAL A 184 -0.52 -18.70 -1.10
N GLN A 185 0.65 -18.89 -1.72
CA GLN A 185 1.96 -18.50 -1.19
C GLN A 185 2.58 -17.42 -2.07
N HIS A 186 3.35 -16.51 -1.47
CA HIS A 186 3.92 -15.37 -2.18
C HIS A 186 5.43 -15.53 -2.40
N ILE A 187 5.89 -15.14 -3.59
CA ILE A 187 7.29 -14.84 -3.85
C ILE A 187 7.66 -13.56 -3.09
N LEU A 188 8.43 -13.70 -2.01
CA LEU A 188 8.83 -12.56 -1.16
C LEU A 188 9.94 -11.74 -1.83
N ARG A 189 9.66 -10.46 -2.07
CA ARG A 189 10.55 -9.52 -2.78
C ARG A 189 10.89 -8.32 -1.92
N LYS A 190 12.09 -8.32 -1.33
CA LYS A 190 12.61 -7.19 -0.54
C LYS A 190 12.97 -5.98 -1.40
N ASP A 191 13.29 -6.20 -2.67
CA ASP A 191 13.57 -5.16 -3.66
C ASP A 191 12.29 -4.52 -4.24
N PHE A 192 11.10 -4.92 -3.78
CA PHE A 192 9.86 -4.40 -4.33
C PHE A 192 9.66 -2.92 -4.00
N MET A 193 9.91 -2.55 -2.74
CA MET A 193 9.81 -1.18 -2.24
C MET A 193 10.85 -0.88 -1.17
N ILE A 194 11.07 0.42 -0.92
CA ILE A 194 11.84 0.96 0.21
C ILE A 194 10.98 1.92 1.02
N GLN A 195 11.33 2.10 2.28
CA GLN A 195 10.61 2.89 3.28
C GLN A 195 11.54 3.93 3.92
N PRO A 196 11.74 5.09 3.26
CA PRO A 196 12.48 6.20 3.86
C PRO A 196 11.75 6.70 5.13
N PRO A 197 12.49 7.17 6.15
CA PRO A 197 13.93 7.44 6.15
C PRO A 197 14.82 6.23 6.50
N PHE A 198 14.23 5.04 6.76
CA PHE A 198 14.97 3.88 7.26
C PHE A 198 15.79 3.18 6.18
N ASP A 199 15.21 3.02 4.99
CA ASP A 199 15.94 2.56 3.82
C ASP A 199 16.64 3.74 3.16
N THR A 200 17.98 3.74 3.17
CA THR A 200 18.79 4.93 2.85
C THR A 200 19.14 5.09 1.37
N LYS A 201 19.06 4.02 0.58
CA LYS A 201 19.45 3.97 -0.84
C LYS A 201 18.32 3.43 -1.70
N LEU A 202 18.28 3.82 -2.97
CA LEU A 202 17.31 3.27 -3.92
C LEU A 202 17.67 1.86 -4.38
N GLU A 203 18.96 1.60 -4.61
CA GLU A 203 19.47 0.32 -5.13
C GLU A 203 18.61 -0.21 -6.31
N ASN A 204 18.24 -1.49 -6.26
CA ASN A 204 17.41 -2.15 -7.25
C ASN A 204 15.91 -2.07 -6.93
N THR A 205 15.47 -1.06 -6.17
CA THR A 205 14.07 -0.91 -5.79
C THR A 205 13.18 -0.27 -6.86
N PHE A 206 11.89 -0.60 -6.86
CA PHE A 206 10.89 -0.09 -7.82
C PHE A 206 9.97 0.98 -7.25
N ILE A 207 9.68 0.91 -5.94
CA ILE A 207 8.73 1.79 -5.27
C ILE A 207 9.39 2.46 -4.06
N ILE A 208 9.18 3.77 -3.90
CA ILE A 208 9.33 4.45 -2.62
C ILE A 208 7.96 4.47 -1.94
N HIS A 209 7.87 3.91 -0.73
CA HIS A 209 6.69 3.98 0.13
C HIS A 209 6.93 5.02 1.22
N PHE A 210 6.36 6.22 1.07
CA PHE A 210 6.62 7.36 1.98
C PHE A 210 5.71 7.37 3.21
N THR A 211 5.68 6.25 3.93
CA THR A 211 4.79 6.08 5.08
C THR A 211 5.27 6.81 6.34
N TYR A 212 6.58 6.94 6.53
CA TYR A 212 7.18 7.54 7.72
C TYR A 212 7.50 9.03 7.52
N GLY A 213 7.42 9.80 8.60
CA GLY A 213 7.93 11.17 8.64
C GLY A 213 9.46 11.18 8.48
N CYS A 214 9.94 12.04 7.60
CA CYS A 214 11.35 12.31 7.36
C CYS A 214 11.73 13.60 8.08
N ASP A 215 12.17 13.50 9.34
CA ASP A 215 12.55 14.63 10.19
C ASP A 215 14.06 14.69 10.38
N TYR A 216 14.69 15.82 10.05
CA TYR A 216 16.14 15.98 10.13
C TYR A 216 16.53 17.32 10.73
N THR A 217 17.68 17.36 11.38
CA THR A 217 18.40 18.62 11.65
C THR A 217 18.97 19.20 10.36
N LEU A 218 19.34 20.48 10.34
CA LEU A 218 20.02 21.12 9.21
C LEU A 218 21.42 20.54 8.93
N LYS A 219 21.94 19.71 9.84
CA LYS A 219 23.19 18.94 9.67
C LYS A 219 22.96 17.53 9.09
N GLY A 220 21.73 17.20 8.69
CA GLY A 220 21.40 15.89 8.09
C GLY A 220 21.23 14.75 9.08
N VAL A 221 21.08 15.03 10.38
CA VAL A 221 20.86 14.00 11.41
C VAL A 221 19.36 13.72 11.59
N LEU A 222 18.95 12.46 11.45
CA LEU A 222 17.56 12.00 11.63
C LEU A 222 17.07 12.26 13.07
N THR A 223 15.90 12.89 13.22
CA THR A 223 15.24 13.18 14.50
C THR A 223 13.92 12.42 14.62
N TYR A 224 13.89 11.14 14.26
CA TYR A 224 12.67 10.32 14.21
C TYR A 224 11.84 10.43 15.49
N GLY A 225 10.52 10.64 15.32
CA GLY A 225 9.57 10.86 16.42
C GLY A 225 9.56 12.28 16.98
N LYS A 226 10.36 13.21 16.45
CA LYS A 226 10.35 14.64 16.79
C LYS A 226 10.32 15.47 15.51
N ILE A 227 9.64 16.61 15.55
CA ILE A 227 9.65 17.56 14.43
C ILE A 227 11.08 18.05 14.23
N GLY A 228 11.64 17.76 13.06
CA GLY A 228 12.98 18.19 12.66
C GLY A 228 13.02 19.65 12.22
N GLU A 229 14.22 20.21 12.09
CA GLU A 229 14.44 21.54 11.51
C GLU A 229 14.10 21.55 10.00
N TRP A 230 14.35 20.43 9.33
CA TRP A 230 13.80 20.11 8.01
C TRP A 230 12.87 18.90 8.15
N ARG A 231 11.73 18.93 7.46
CA ARG A 231 10.71 17.87 7.55
C ARG A 231 10.02 17.64 6.23
N PHE A 232 9.80 16.36 5.92
CA PHE A 232 8.76 15.90 5.01
C PHE A 232 7.93 14.81 5.67
N ASP A 233 6.66 15.08 5.95
CA ASP A 233 5.69 14.08 6.41
C ASP A 233 4.34 14.33 5.74
N LYS A 234 3.81 13.32 5.06
CA LYS A 234 2.50 13.40 4.39
C LYS A 234 1.37 13.78 5.35
N ARG A 235 1.50 13.47 6.64
CA ARG A 235 0.50 13.81 7.67
C ARG A 235 0.42 15.31 7.95
N SER A 236 1.42 16.10 7.53
CA SER A 236 1.34 17.56 7.56
C SER A 236 0.44 18.14 6.44
N TYR A 237 -0.07 17.29 5.55
CA TYR A 237 -0.80 17.64 4.32
C TYR A 237 -2.08 16.80 4.18
N GLN A 238 -2.79 16.52 5.29
CA GLN A 238 -4.00 15.69 5.26
C GLN A 238 -5.16 16.35 4.50
N ASP A 239 -5.35 17.65 4.70
CA ASP A 239 -6.50 18.39 4.15
C ASP A 239 -6.16 19.20 2.89
N ARG A 240 -4.92 19.11 2.41
CA ARG A 240 -4.43 19.87 1.26
C ARG A 240 -3.18 19.21 0.69
N PRO A 241 -2.92 19.33 -0.63
CA PRO A 241 -1.68 18.86 -1.20
C PRO A 241 -0.47 19.61 -0.60
N PRO A 242 0.74 18.98 -0.58
CA PRO A 242 1.94 19.67 -0.17
C PRO A 242 2.23 20.85 -1.12
N PRO A 243 2.79 21.97 -0.63
CA PRO A 243 3.08 23.11 -1.49
C PRO A 243 4.09 22.74 -2.58
N ARG A 244 3.98 23.41 -3.73
CA ARG A 244 4.99 23.30 -4.78
C ARG A 244 6.36 23.75 -4.25
N ASN A 245 7.41 23.19 -4.85
CA ASN A 245 8.80 23.58 -4.57
C ASN A 245 9.19 23.44 -3.09
N LEU A 246 8.92 22.26 -2.52
CA LEU A 246 9.40 21.86 -1.20
C LEU A 246 10.92 22.02 -1.14
N THR A 247 11.41 22.49 0.00
CA THR A 247 12.85 22.61 0.24
C THR A 247 13.48 21.22 0.18
N LEU A 248 14.57 21.09 -0.59
CA LEU A 248 15.35 19.86 -0.59
C LEU A 248 15.95 19.63 0.81
N PRO A 249 16.09 18.35 1.23
CA PRO A 249 16.69 18.05 2.51
C PRO A 249 18.15 18.52 2.59
N PRO A 250 18.65 18.82 3.81
CA PRO A 250 20.01 19.29 4.02
C PRO A 250 21.07 18.26 3.59
N PRO A 251 22.34 18.68 3.38
CA PRO A 251 23.45 17.77 3.15
C PRO A 251 23.54 16.69 4.23
N GLY A 252 23.85 15.45 3.82
CA GLY A 252 23.94 14.29 4.73
C GLY A 252 22.65 13.49 4.87
N VAL A 253 21.51 13.99 4.38
CA VAL A 253 20.26 13.22 4.32
C VAL A 253 20.35 12.12 3.24
N PRO A 254 19.81 10.91 3.50
CA PRO A 254 19.90 9.78 2.57
C PRO A 254 19.34 10.04 1.17
N GLU A 255 19.89 9.31 0.18
CA GLU A 255 19.49 9.35 -1.23
C GLU A 255 17.99 9.12 -1.41
N SER A 256 17.43 8.19 -0.64
CA SER A 256 16.02 7.82 -0.72
C SER A 256 15.07 8.97 -0.38
N VAL A 257 15.38 9.74 0.67
CA VAL A 257 14.62 10.92 1.08
C VAL A 257 14.81 12.07 0.10
N VAL A 258 16.04 12.30 -0.37
CA VAL A 258 16.33 13.31 -1.40
C VAL A 258 15.53 13.03 -2.67
N THR A 259 15.48 11.77 -3.10
CA THR A 259 14.77 11.34 -4.31
C THR A 259 13.27 11.47 -4.13
N LEU A 260 12.72 11.05 -3.00
CA LEU A 260 11.31 11.24 -2.65
C LEU A 260 10.89 12.71 -2.82
N VAL A 261 11.60 13.65 -2.22
CA VAL A 261 11.25 15.07 -2.26
C VAL A 261 11.39 15.64 -3.67
N LYS A 262 12.45 15.27 -4.42
CA LYS A 262 12.59 15.65 -5.83
C LYS A 262 11.41 15.17 -6.68
N MET A 263 10.95 13.94 -6.46
CA MET A 263 9.84 13.37 -7.20
C MET A 263 8.49 13.99 -6.83
N VAL A 264 8.28 14.39 -5.57
CA VAL A 264 7.11 15.17 -5.14
C VAL A 264 7.14 16.56 -5.78
N ASN A 265 8.30 17.22 -5.81
CA ASN A 265 8.46 18.53 -6.45
C ASN A 265 8.20 18.46 -7.96
N GLU A 266 8.71 17.44 -8.64
CA GLU A 266 8.47 17.29 -10.07
C GLU A 266 7.01 16.98 -10.38
N ALA A 267 6.35 16.10 -9.61
CA ALA A 267 4.93 15.82 -9.80
C ALA A 267 4.07 17.08 -9.55
N SER A 268 4.26 17.74 -8.40
CA SER A 268 3.52 18.95 -8.05
C SER A 268 3.73 20.04 -9.10
N ALA A 269 4.95 20.23 -9.61
CA ALA A 269 5.26 21.20 -10.66
C ALA A 269 4.48 20.96 -11.97
N ASN A 270 4.24 19.71 -12.35
CA ASN A 270 3.67 19.34 -13.65
C ASN A 270 2.17 19.02 -13.61
N LEU A 271 1.58 18.81 -12.43
CA LEU A 271 0.15 18.55 -12.31
C LEU A 271 -0.65 19.88 -12.35
N PRO A 272 -1.65 19.99 -13.24
CA PRO A 272 -2.52 21.17 -13.30
C PRO A 272 -3.42 21.21 -12.06
N GLY A 273 -3.78 22.42 -11.59
CA GLY A 273 -4.69 22.57 -10.45
C GLY A 273 -4.18 22.02 -9.12
N TRP A 274 -2.88 21.74 -9.00
CA TRP A 274 -2.28 21.23 -7.76
C TRP A 274 -2.61 22.10 -6.54
N ASP A 275 -2.63 23.42 -6.71
CA ASP A 275 -2.87 24.35 -5.60
C ASP A 275 -4.38 24.49 -5.26
N ASP A 276 -5.26 23.95 -6.10
CA ASP A 276 -6.72 24.02 -5.91
C ASP A 276 -7.23 23.03 -4.84
N GLY A 277 -6.40 22.08 -4.40
CA GLY A 277 -6.74 21.15 -3.32
C GLY A 277 -7.92 20.21 -3.61
N ARG A 278 -8.06 19.78 -4.88
CA ARG A 278 -9.17 18.95 -5.37
C ARG A 278 -9.30 17.59 -4.68
#